data_AF-A0A382B2M6-F1
#
_entry.id   AF-A0A382B2M6-F1
#
_cell.length_a   1.000
_cell.length_b   1.000
_cell.length_c   1.000
_cell.angle_alpha   90.00
_cell.angle_beta   90.00
_cell.angle_gamma   90.00
#
_symmetry.space_group_name_H-M   'P 1'
#
loop_
_entity.id
_entity.type
_entity.pdbx_description
1 polymer ?
#
loop_
_entity_poly.entity_id
_entity_poly.type
_entity_poly.pdbx_seq_one_letter_code
_entity_poly.pdbx_strand_id
1 'polypeptide(L)'
;MRNVLALVAYILCASTVSAQDGDDWKRFPDPERFAEAIAKFEAADSLAPPHGAIVCTGSSSMRGWHRRIAADLAPLTVIPRGFGGSTYYDLLHFT
;
A
#
# COMPACT_ATOMS: atom_id res chain seq x y z
N MET A 1 -5.63 36.61 -20.51
CA MET A 1 -6.61 36.06 -19.53
C MET A 1 -7.74 35.25 -20.19
N ARG A 2 -7.52 34.65 -21.36
CA ARG A 2 -8.51 33.86 -22.09
C ARG A 2 -7.82 32.64 -22.67
N ASN A 3 -7.20 31.83 -21.80
CA ASN A 3 -6.51 30.57 -22.13
C ASN A 3 -6.23 29.72 -20.87
N VAL A 4 -6.39 30.28 -19.66
CA VAL A 4 -6.22 29.54 -18.40
C VAL A 4 -7.50 28.79 -17.98
N LEU A 5 -8.68 29.23 -18.43
CA LEU A 5 -9.95 28.55 -18.13
C LEU A 5 -10.14 27.22 -18.89
N ALA A 6 -9.48 27.03 -20.03
CA ALA A 6 -9.64 25.81 -20.83
C ALA A 6 -8.90 24.59 -20.24
N LEU A 7 -7.88 24.82 -19.41
CA LEU A 7 -7.08 23.74 -18.83
C LEU A 7 -7.78 23.03 -17.65
N VAL A 8 -8.71 23.72 -16.98
CA VAL A 8 -9.45 23.18 -15.82
C VAL A 8 -10.55 22.19 -16.24
N ALA A 9 -11.05 22.31 -17.47
CA ALA A 9 -12.12 21.44 -17.98
C ALA A 9 -11.62 20.07 -18.51
N TYR A 10 -10.31 19.88 -18.72
CA TYR A 10 -9.77 18.62 -19.26
C TYR A 10 -9.55 17.53 -18.20
N ILE A 11 -9.57 17.89 -16.91
CA ILE A 11 -9.31 16.96 -15.81
C ILE A 11 -10.59 16.18 -15.40
N LEU A 12 -11.76 16.49 -15.99
CA LEU A 12 -13.04 15.87 -15.61
C LEU A 12 -13.51 14.66 -16.46
N CYS A 13 -12.77 14.22 -17.50
CA CYS A 13 -13.32 13.28 -18.50
C CYS A 13 -12.49 12.02 -18.81
N ALA A 14 -11.77 11.44 -17.85
CA ALA A 14 -11.15 10.12 -18.07
C ALA A 14 -11.25 9.15 -16.90
N SER A 15 -12.24 9.33 -16.01
CA SER A 15 -12.77 8.18 -15.27
C SER A 15 -13.68 7.41 -16.21
N THR A 16 -13.09 6.71 -17.18
CA THR A 16 -13.78 5.53 -17.69
C THR A 16 -13.92 4.61 -16.49
N VAL A 17 -15.11 4.64 -15.88
CA VAL A 17 -15.60 3.49 -15.14
C VAL A 17 -15.61 2.37 -16.18
N SER A 18 -14.49 1.66 -16.30
CA SER A 18 -14.55 0.29 -16.77
C SER A 18 -15.48 -0.36 -15.75
N ALA A 19 -16.67 -0.77 -16.20
CA ALA A 19 -17.41 -1.78 -15.47
C ALA A 19 -16.40 -2.89 -15.17
N GLN A 20 -16.19 -3.19 -13.89
CA GLN A 20 -15.44 -4.39 -13.53
C GLN A 20 -16.33 -5.54 -13.99
N ASP A 21 -16.05 -6.05 -15.18
CA ASP A 21 -16.77 -7.20 -15.72
C ASP A 21 -16.74 -8.31 -14.69
N GLY A 22 -17.94 -8.85 -14.41
CA GLY A 22 -18.16 -9.87 -13.39
C GLY A 22 -17.40 -11.16 -13.70
N ASP A 23 -16.96 -11.82 -12.63
CA ASP A 23 -16.38 -13.18 -12.56
C ASP A 23 -14.86 -13.39 -12.77
N ASP A 24 -14.00 -12.44 -12.38
CA ASP A 24 -12.54 -12.70 -12.21
C ASP A 24 -12.08 -12.80 -10.73
N TRP A 25 -12.98 -13.10 -9.79
CA TRP A 25 -12.58 -13.35 -8.39
C TRP A 25 -11.70 -14.61 -8.23
N LYS A 26 -11.56 -15.41 -9.30
CA LYS A 26 -10.85 -16.70 -9.31
C LYS A 26 -9.33 -16.61 -9.46
N ARG A 27 -8.71 -15.44 -9.64
CA ARG A 27 -7.25 -15.38 -9.70
C ARG A 27 -6.70 -14.12 -9.07
N PHE A 28 -6.53 -14.15 -7.75
CA PHE A 28 -5.54 -13.30 -7.13
C PHE A 28 -4.21 -13.49 -7.89
N PRO A 29 -3.52 -12.40 -8.26
CA PRO A 29 -2.21 -12.54 -8.87
C PRO A 29 -1.26 -13.27 -7.93
N ASP A 30 -0.23 -13.89 -8.50
CA ASP A 30 0.78 -14.60 -7.71
C ASP A 30 1.38 -13.66 -6.62
N PRO A 31 1.24 -13.98 -5.33
CA PRO A 31 1.78 -13.17 -4.23
C PRO A 31 3.29 -12.95 -4.32
N GLU A 32 4.02 -13.87 -4.96
CA GLU A 32 5.48 -13.79 -5.15
C GLU A 32 5.95 -12.49 -5.82
N ARG A 33 5.05 -11.78 -6.51
CA ARG A 33 5.30 -10.40 -6.99
C ARG A 33 5.75 -9.43 -5.89
N PHE A 34 5.50 -9.74 -4.61
CA PHE A 34 5.91 -8.94 -3.46
C PHE A 34 7.11 -9.49 -2.69
N ALA A 35 7.72 -10.61 -3.12
CA ALA A 35 8.83 -11.25 -2.42
C ALA A 35 9.99 -10.29 -2.11
N GLU A 36 10.33 -9.36 -3.02
CA GLU A 36 11.39 -8.38 -2.79
C GLU A 36 11.04 -7.39 -1.65
N ALA A 37 9.77 -6.99 -1.54
CA ALA A 37 9.32 -6.12 -0.46
C ALA A 37 9.37 -6.85 0.89
N ILE A 38 8.97 -8.12 0.90
CA ILE A 38 8.98 -8.98 2.09
C ILE A 38 10.39 -9.27 2.55
N ALA A 39 11.31 -9.62 1.63
CA ALA A 39 12.72 -9.84 1.97
C ALA A 39 13.38 -8.62 2.64
N LYS A 40 13.00 -7.39 2.24
CA LYS A 40 13.46 -6.16 2.90
C LYS A 40 12.93 -6.03 4.33
N PHE A 41 11.70 -6.48 4.57
CA PHE A 41 11.11 -6.51 5.91
C PHE A 41 11.79 -7.57 6.79
N GLU A 42 11.99 -8.78 6.27
CA GLU A 42 12.68 -9.88 6.96
C GLU A 42 14.12 -9.51 7.33
N ALA A 43 14.85 -8.86 6.42
CA ALA A 43 16.19 -8.38 6.70
C ALA A 43 16.18 -7.33 7.83
N ALA A 44 15.19 -6.44 7.86
CA ALA A 44 15.04 -5.48 8.96
C ALA A 44 14.66 -6.16 10.29
N ASP A 45 13.83 -7.21 10.23
CA ASP A 45 13.41 -7.98 11.41
C ASP A 45 14.54 -8.86 11.97
N SER A 46 15.53 -9.24 11.16
CA SER A 46 16.73 -9.92 11.64
C SER A 46 17.62 -9.06 12.56
N LEU A 47 17.42 -7.74 12.59
CA LEU A 47 18.18 -6.79 13.41
C LEU A 47 17.60 -6.61 14.83
N ALA A 48 16.79 -7.55 15.29
CA ALA A 48 16.12 -7.54 16.60
C ALA A 48 15.13 -6.36 16.77
N PRO A 49 13.90 -6.45 16.25
CA PRO A 49 12.91 -5.39 16.37
C PRO A 49 12.53 -5.13 17.84
N PRO A 50 12.07 -3.91 18.18
CA PRO A 50 11.66 -3.59 19.54
C PRO A 50 10.54 -4.49 20.03
N HIS A 51 10.67 -4.99 21.26
CA HIS A 51 9.64 -5.80 21.89
C HIS A 51 8.36 -4.97 22.13
N GLY A 52 7.20 -5.55 21.85
CA GLY A 52 5.90 -4.88 22.01
C GLY A 52 5.59 -3.82 20.95
N ALA A 53 6.38 -3.74 19.87
CA ALA A 53 6.07 -2.86 18.75
C ALA A 53 4.83 -3.32 17.98
N ILE A 54 4.11 -2.36 17.41
CA ILE A 54 2.91 -2.60 16.61
C ILE A 54 3.29 -2.66 15.13
N VAL A 55 2.98 -3.76 14.46
CA VAL A 55 3.18 -3.89 13.02
C VAL A 55 2.04 -3.19 12.27
N CYS A 56 2.38 -2.20 11.45
CA CYS A 56 1.44 -1.45 10.63
C CYS A 56 1.48 -1.95 9.18
N THR A 57 0.52 -2.80 8.80
CA THR A 57 0.44 -3.46 7.49
C THR A 57 -0.75 -2.97 6.65
N GLY A 58 -0.74 -3.27 5.36
CA GLY A 58 -1.74 -2.86 4.38
C GLY A 58 -1.14 -2.53 3.01
N SER A 59 -1.95 -1.92 2.13
CA SER A 59 -1.57 -1.68 0.74
C SER A 59 -1.04 -0.25 0.50
N SER A 60 -1.52 0.44 -0.53
CA SER A 60 -1.03 1.76 -0.97
C SER A 60 -1.17 2.84 0.11
N SER A 61 -2.29 2.86 0.84
CA SER A 61 -2.51 3.82 1.93
C SER A 61 -1.51 3.64 3.06
N MET A 62 -1.26 2.39 3.47
CA MET A 62 -0.26 2.12 4.50
C MET A 62 1.15 2.46 4.01
N ARG A 63 1.51 2.04 2.79
CA ARG A 63 2.82 2.39 2.19
C ARG A 63 3.03 3.89 2.10
N GLY A 64 2.01 4.65 1.73
CA GLY A 64 2.05 6.12 1.68
C GLY A 64 2.26 6.76 3.05
N TRP A 65 1.88 6.08 4.13
CA TRP A 65 1.97 6.57 5.50
C TRP A 65 3.35 6.36 6.14
N HIS A 66 4.19 5.47 5.61
CA HIS A 66 5.48 5.05 6.21
C HIS A 66 6.36 6.20 6.70
N ARG A 67 6.42 7.31 5.95
CA ARG A 67 7.31 8.45 6.27
C ARG A 67 6.89 9.23 7.52
N ARG A 68 5.62 9.14 7.93
CA ARG A 68 5.05 9.99 9.00
C ARG A 68 4.43 9.20 10.14
N ILE A 69 4.13 7.92 9.93
CA ILE A 69 3.38 7.07 10.86
C ILE A 69 3.96 7.02 12.28
N ALA A 70 5.29 7.06 12.43
CA ALA A 70 5.91 7.09 13.76
C ALA A 70 5.62 8.38 14.55
N ALA A 71 5.54 9.52 13.87
CA ALA A 71 5.17 10.79 14.50
C ALA A 71 3.66 10.87 14.75
N ASP A 72 2.86 10.43 13.78
CA ASP A 72 1.40 10.49 13.86
C ASP A 72 0.83 9.56 14.96
N LEU A 73 1.52 8.45 15.25
CA LEU A 73 1.11 7.46 16.26
C LEU A 73 1.91 7.55 17.57
N ALA A 74 2.71 8.60 17.77
CA ALA A 74 3.42 8.78 19.04
C ALA A 74 2.43 8.81 20.23
N PRO A 75 2.74 8.15 21.36
CA PRO A 75 4.02 7.56 21.73
C PRO A 75 4.19 6.07 21.37
N LEU A 76 3.34 5.51 20.50
CA LEU A 76 3.41 4.10 20.15
C LEU A 76 4.69 3.78 19.37
N THR A 77 5.30 2.62 19.68
CA THR A 77 6.38 2.07 18.88
C THR A 77 5.76 1.27 17.74
N VAL A 78 5.97 1.72 16.50
CA VAL A 78 5.33 1.15 15.30
C VAL A 78 6.37 0.70 14.28
N ILE A 79 6.06 -0.37 13.54
CA ILE A 79 6.90 -0.93 12.48
C ILE A 79 6.09 -0.91 11.17
N PRO A 80 6.42 -0.02 10.22
CA PRO A 80 5.73 0.03 8.94
C PRO A 80 6.08 -1.17 8.05
N ARG A 81 5.05 -1.91 7.62
CA ARG A 81 5.13 -3.12 6.76
C ARG A 81 4.15 -3.10 5.59
N GLY A 82 3.64 -1.93 5.21
CA GLY A 82 2.76 -1.78 4.04
C GLY A 82 3.48 -1.91 2.69
N PHE A 83 2.93 -2.71 1.77
CA PHE A 83 3.44 -2.89 0.40
C PHE A 83 2.32 -2.62 -0.63
N GLY A 84 2.54 -1.63 -1.49
CA GLY A 84 1.47 -1.04 -2.30
C GLY A 84 0.97 -1.94 -3.43
N GLY A 85 -0.35 -1.95 -3.65
CA GLY A 85 -1.00 -2.83 -4.64
C GLY A 85 -1.38 -4.20 -4.09
N SER A 86 -1.09 -4.48 -2.81
CA SER A 86 -1.49 -5.71 -2.15
C SER A 86 -2.99 -5.76 -1.86
N THR A 87 -3.48 -6.99 -1.81
CA THR A 87 -4.78 -7.39 -1.30
C THR A 87 -4.61 -8.09 0.05
N TYR A 88 -5.72 -8.40 0.71
CA TYR A 88 -5.68 -9.23 1.92
C TYR A 88 -5.11 -10.64 1.65
N TYR A 89 -5.30 -11.19 0.44
CA TYR A 89 -4.74 -12.48 0.06
C TYR A 89 -3.20 -12.45 0.05
N ASP A 90 -2.60 -11.40 -0.52
CA ASP A 90 -1.14 -11.23 -0.51
C ASP A 90 -0.61 -11.08 0.92
N LEU A 91 -1.35 -10.39 1.80
CA LEU A 91 -0.97 -10.24 3.20
C LEU A 91 -0.96 -11.60 3.93
N LEU A 92 -2.01 -12.40 3.75
CA LEU A 92 -2.10 -13.74 4.34
C LEU A 92 -1.00 -14.70 3.86
N HIS A 93 -0.51 -14.51 2.63
CA HIS A 93 0.55 -15.35 2.07
C HIS A 93 1.90 -15.17 2.78
N PHE A 94 2.20 -13.96 3.27
CA PHE A 94 3.51 -13.60 3.85
C PHE A 94 3.51 -13.36 5.36
N THR A 95 2.38 -13.54 6.04
CA THR A 95 2.30 -13.47 7.52
C THR A 95 2.64 -14.77 8.21
#